data_AF-A0A9D6DNX0-F1
#
_entry.id   AF-A0A9D6DNX0-F1
#
_cell.length_a   1.000
_cell.length_b   1.000
_cell.length_c   1.000
_cell.angle_alpha   90.00
_cell.angle_beta   90.00
_cell.angle_gamma   90.00
#
_symmetry.space_group_name_H-M   'P 1'
#
loop_
_entity.id
_entity.type
_entity.pdbx_description
1 polymer ?
#
loop_
_entity_poly.entity_id
_entity_poly.type
_entity_poly.pdbx_seq_one_letter_code
_entity_poly.pdbx_strand_id
1 'polypeptide(L)'
;MMTETDKAYLAGLIDGEGYITIWHRSGKWSGHQVMMKITNTKIDVLSQIADDFGGHKQIERNRARSKPSIDIHWSARKAVVLLRMVQPYLRIKAEQCRLALEFSEMVRLPNAKARAITPEEWEQREKLRIAIQNLNRRWGAKEPAYIPSPAILKWQQVCQQCGTAFVGARQRKYCSAPCRNTAKLEAFRGRNTRACERCGQEFRARNVKQRFCSHRCGTLAGRWERD
;
A
#
# COMPACT_ATOMS: atom_id res chain seq x y z
N MET A 1 -30.15 -5.84 19.23
CA MET A 1 -29.88 -4.39 19.31
C MET A 1 -28.78 -4.21 20.33
N MET A 2 -27.76 -3.42 20.01
CA MET A 2 -26.62 -3.21 20.90
C MET A 2 -26.97 -2.13 21.94
N THR A 3 -26.67 -2.39 23.21
CA THR A 3 -27.06 -1.51 24.31
C THR A 3 -25.99 -0.44 24.59
N GLU A 4 -26.35 0.58 25.35
CA GLU A 4 -25.39 1.59 25.84
C GLU A 4 -24.32 0.95 26.75
N THR A 5 -24.71 -0.05 27.52
CA THR A 5 -23.79 -0.81 28.38
C THR A 5 -22.78 -1.63 27.59
N ASP A 6 -23.17 -2.19 26.44
CA ASP A 6 -22.23 -2.92 25.56
C ASP A 6 -21.17 -1.97 24.97
N LYS A 7 -21.60 -0.75 24.57
CA LYS A 7 -20.67 0.28 24.07
C LYS A 7 -19.72 0.76 25.15
N ALA A 8 -20.21 0.98 26.36
CA ALA A 8 -19.40 1.37 27.51
C ALA A 8 -18.42 0.25 27.91
N TYR A 9 -18.86 -1.02 27.89
CA TYR A 9 -18.00 -2.17 28.13
C TYR A 9 -16.86 -2.24 27.10
N LEU A 10 -17.18 -2.12 25.81
CA LEU A 10 -16.18 -2.09 24.76
C LEU A 10 -15.21 -0.91 24.92
N ALA A 11 -15.69 0.27 25.29
CA ALA A 11 -14.83 1.43 25.55
C ALA A 11 -13.84 1.16 26.69
N GLY A 12 -14.30 0.54 27.78
CA GLY A 12 -13.43 0.12 28.89
C GLY A 12 -12.38 -0.91 28.45
N LEU A 13 -12.78 -1.88 27.63
CA LEU A 13 -11.86 -2.86 27.05
C LEU A 13 -10.84 -2.20 26.12
N ILE A 14 -11.25 -1.21 25.32
CA ILE A 14 -10.35 -0.43 24.47
C ILE A 14 -9.36 0.37 25.32
N ASP A 15 -9.80 1.00 26.41
CA ASP A 15 -8.93 1.78 27.29
C ASP A 15 -7.85 0.91 27.94
N GLY A 16 -8.19 -0.31 28.36
CA GLY A 16 -7.25 -1.25 28.97
C GLY A 16 -6.34 -1.98 27.97
N GLU A 17 -6.92 -2.61 26.95
CA GLU A 17 -6.26 -3.58 26.07
C GLU A 17 -6.12 -3.09 24.62
N GLY A 18 -6.67 -1.91 24.33
CA GLY A 18 -6.75 -1.37 22.99
C GLY A 18 -5.51 -0.57 22.55
N TYR A 19 -5.44 -0.35 21.25
CA TYR A 19 -4.44 0.51 20.62
C TYR A 19 -5.11 1.25 19.46
N ILE A 20 -5.10 2.58 19.53
CA ILE A 20 -5.65 3.47 18.50
C ILE A 20 -4.49 4.21 17.87
N THR A 21 -4.40 4.18 16.54
CA THR A 21 -3.33 4.85 15.81
C THR A 21 -3.78 5.29 14.43
N ILE A 22 -2.96 6.13 13.81
CA ILE A 22 -3.00 6.38 12.37
C ILE A 22 -1.81 5.60 11.79
N TRP A 23 -2.10 4.61 10.96
CA TRP A 23 -1.08 3.77 10.35
C TRP A 23 -0.73 4.31 8.96
N HIS A 24 0.55 4.60 8.74
CA HIS A 24 1.12 4.80 7.41
C HIS A 24 1.36 3.45 6.70
N ARG A 25 0.62 3.19 5.64
CA ARG A 25 0.88 2.11 4.69
C ARG A 25 1.96 2.57 3.71
N SER A 26 2.95 1.72 3.47
CA SER A 26 3.97 1.93 2.44
C SER A 26 3.63 1.15 1.15
N GLY A 27 4.31 1.46 0.05
CA GLY A 27 4.19 0.74 -1.22
C GLY A 27 3.28 1.43 -2.24
N LYS A 28 2.67 0.63 -3.14
CA LYS A 28 1.87 1.14 -4.27
C LYS A 28 0.69 2.01 -3.84
N TRP A 29 0.12 1.72 -2.68
CA TRP A 29 -1.01 2.44 -2.09
C TRP A 29 -0.55 3.13 -0.79
N SER A 30 0.49 3.95 -0.90
CA SER A 30 1.05 4.65 0.24
C SER A 30 0.07 5.69 0.79
N GLY A 31 -0.10 5.72 2.10
CA GLY A 31 -0.96 6.70 2.75
C GLY A 31 -1.34 6.29 4.16
N HIS A 32 -2.11 7.16 4.80
CA HIS A 32 -2.52 7.01 6.19
C HIS A 32 -3.91 6.39 6.29
N GLN A 33 -4.14 5.58 7.31
CA GLN A 33 -5.47 5.08 7.66
C GLN A 33 -5.61 4.99 9.19
N VAL A 34 -6.82 5.20 9.70
CA VAL A 34 -7.12 4.87 11.10
C VAL A 34 -7.01 3.36 11.29
N MET A 35 -6.38 2.95 12.37
CA MET A 35 -6.32 1.57 12.82
C MET A 35 -6.61 1.52 14.31
N MET A 36 -7.48 0.60 14.71
CA MET A 36 -7.71 0.23 16.09
C MET A 36 -7.51 -1.27 16.23
N LYS A 37 -6.85 -1.71 17.30
CA LYS A 37 -6.77 -3.12 17.66
C LYS A 37 -7.03 -3.33 19.15
N ILE A 38 -7.47 -4.53 19.51
CA ILE A 38 -7.51 -5.05 20.87
C ILE A 38 -6.76 -6.38 20.86
N THR A 39 -5.84 -6.56 21.80
CA THR A 39 -5.05 -7.78 21.96
C THR A 39 -5.39 -8.39 23.32
N ASN A 40 -5.72 -9.67 23.38
CA ASN A 40 -5.97 -10.35 24.66
C ASN A 40 -5.63 -11.85 24.56
N THR A 41 -5.44 -12.49 25.72
CA THR A 41 -5.29 -13.95 25.83
C THR A 41 -6.63 -14.69 25.95
N LYS A 42 -7.72 -13.98 26.25
CA LYS A 42 -9.09 -14.53 26.35
C LYS A 42 -9.79 -14.51 24.98
N ILE A 43 -9.66 -15.64 24.27
CA ILE A 43 -10.16 -15.79 22.90
C ILE A 43 -11.68 -15.65 22.81
N ASP A 44 -12.42 -16.18 23.77
CA ASP A 44 -13.89 -16.17 23.74
C ASP A 44 -14.44 -14.74 23.81
N VAL A 45 -13.85 -13.91 24.67
CA VAL A 45 -14.20 -12.48 24.79
C VAL A 45 -13.95 -11.75 23.48
N LEU A 46 -12.76 -11.91 22.88
CA LEU A 46 -12.46 -11.25 21.61
C LEU A 46 -13.25 -11.80 20.42
N SER A 47 -13.65 -13.08 20.49
CA SER A 47 -14.53 -13.68 19.49
C SER A 47 -15.91 -13.07 19.56
N GLN A 48 -16.49 -12.97 20.76
CA GLN A 48 -17.78 -12.31 20.98
C GLN A 48 -17.76 -10.84 20.55
N ILE A 49 -16.75 -10.07 20.96
CA ILE A 49 -16.60 -8.67 20.53
C ILE A 49 -16.53 -8.56 19.00
N ALA A 50 -15.82 -9.49 18.34
CA ALA A 50 -15.73 -9.44 16.89
C ALA A 50 -17.03 -9.89 16.18
N ASP A 51 -17.84 -10.73 16.81
CA ASP A 51 -19.14 -11.12 16.29
C ASP A 51 -20.17 -9.98 16.46
N ASP A 52 -20.10 -9.25 17.58
CA ASP A 52 -20.98 -8.12 17.89
C ASP A 52 -20.60 -6.83 17.12
N PHE A 53 -19.30 -6.53 17.01
CA PHE A 53 -18.77 -5.26 16.48
C PHE A 53 -17.99 -5.41 15.17
N GLY A 54 -17.93 -6.63 14.61
CA GLY A 54 -17.10 -6.97 13.46
C GLY A 54 -15.60 -6.95 13.76
N GLY A 55 -14.78 -6.82 12.73
CA GLY A 55 -13.31 -6.75 12.88
C GLY A 55 -12.62 -7.99 12.36
N HIS A 56 -11.32 -7.87 12.10
CA HIS A 56 -10.52 -8.95 11.54
C HIS A 56 -9.76 -9.65 12.67
N LYS A 57 -10.12 -10.91 12.93
CA LYS A 57 -9.45 -11.80 13.88
C LYS A 57 -8.11 -12.24 13.29
N GLN A 58 -7.02 -12.00 14.00
CA GLN A 58 -5.68 -12.48 13.67
C GLN A 58 -5.11 -13.21 14.89
N ILE A 59 -4.90 -14.51 14.76
CA ILE A 59 -4.29 -15.32 15.81
C ILE A 59 -2.77 -15.08 15.76
N GLU A 60 -2.22 -14.46 16.80
CA GLU A 60 -0.76 -14.41 16.95
C GLU A 60 -0.27 -15.75 17.50
N ARG A 61 0.56 -16.45 16.71
CA ARG A 61 1.20 -17.68 17.17
C ARG A 61 2.42 -17.33 18.03
N ASN A 62 2.31 -17.71 19.30
CA ASN A 62 3.36 -18.26 20.16
C ASN A 62 4.77 -17.68 19.91
N ARG A 63 5.07 -16.53 20.51
CA ARG A 63 6.48 -16.22 20.82
C ARG A 63 6.90 -17.20 21.92
N ALA A 64 8.04 -17.86 21.76
CA ALA A 64 8.47 -19.03 22.57
C ALA A 64 8.43 -18.90 24.11
N ARG A 65 8.09 -17.73 24.67
CA ARG A 65 8.01 -17.44 26.11
C ARG A 65 6.74 -16.69 26.53
N SER A 66 5.72 -16.59 25.68
CA SER A 66 4.51 -15.82 25.97
C SER A 66 3.25 -16.66 25.77
N LYS A 67 2.22 -16.43 26.60
CA LYS A 67 0.91 -17.06 26.39
C LYS A 67 0.38 -16.68 25.01
N PRO A 68 -0.28 -17.60 24.27
CA PRO A 68 -0.94 -17.25 23.02
C PRO A 68 -1.93 -16.10 23.22
N SER A 69 -1.91 -15.15 22.28
CA SER A 69 -2.85 -14.03 22.24
C SER A 69 -3.52 -13.95 20.87
N ILE A 70 -4.71 -13.38 20.84
CA ILE A 70 -5.41 -13.05 19.61
C ILE A 70 -5.55 -11.53 19.52
N ASP A 71 -5.39 -11.03 18.31
CA ASP A 71 -5.63 -9.65 17.96
C ASP A 71 -6.94 -9.57 17.17
N ILE A 72 -7.80 -8.63 17.56
CA ILE A 72 -8.90 -8.19 16.71
C ILE A 72 -8.60 -6.75 16.28
N HIS A 73 -8.73 -6.47 14.99
CA HIS A 73 -8.44 -5.13 14.49
C HIS A 73 -9.48 -4.62 13.49
N TRP A 74 -9.68 -3.31 13.53
CA TRP A 74 -10.49 -2.55 12.61
C TRP A 74 -9.60 -1.53 11.91
N SER A 75 -9.82 -1.33 10.62
CA SER A 75 -9.06 -0.39 9.81
C SER A 75 -9.98 0.51 8.97
N ALA A 76 -9.46 1.67 8.60
CA ALA A 76 -10.13 2.66 7.78
C ALA A 76 -11.56 2.96 8.28
N ARG A 77 -12.56 2.88 7.40
CA ARG A 77 -13.95 3.22 7.72
C ARG A 77 -14.52 2.39 8.89
N LYS A 78 -14.16 1.11 8.99
CA LYS A 78 -14.64 0.24 10.07
C LYS A 78 -14.17 0.74 11.43
N ALA A 79 -12.89 1.18 11.52
CA ALA A 79 -12.36 1.75 12.74
C ALA A 79 -13.06 3.06 13.11
N VAL A 80 -13.30 3.94 12.13
CA VAL A 80 -13.98 5.24 12.37
C VAL A 80 -15.40 5.05 12.89
N VAL A 81 -16.17 4.14 12.29
CA VAL A 81 -17.54 3.84 12.74
C VAL A 81 -17.53 3.35 14.18
N LEU A 82 -16.63 2.43 14.50
CA LEU A 82 -16.50 1.90 15.85
C LEU A 82 -16.07 2.97 16.86
N LEU A 83 -15.06 3.78 16.52
CA LEU A 83 -14.57 4.85 17.38
C LEU A 83 -15.63 5.91 17.66
N ARG A 84 -16.43 6.33 16.66
CA ARG A 84 -17.55 7.27 16.88
C ARG A 84 -18.59 6.70 17.85
N MET A 85 -18.81 5.39 17.80
CA MET A 85 -19.78 4.71 18.65
C MET A 85 -19.34 4.65 20.12
N VAL A 86 -18.04 4.43 20.37
CA VAL A 86 -17.51 4.31 21.74
C VAL A 86 -16.94 5.62 22.30
N GLN A 87 -16.73 6.64 21.47
CA GLN A 87 -16.14 7.92 21.84
C GLN A 87 -16.72 8.52 23.14
N PRO A 88 -18.04 8.51 23.39
CA PRO A 88 -18.60 9.12 24.60
C PRO A 88 -18.19 8.45 25.92
N TYR A 89 -17.70 7.20 25.87
CA TYR A 89 -17.36 6.43 27.07
C TYR A 89 -15.84 6.22 27.25
N LEU A 90 -15.02 6.57 26.27
CA LEU A 90 -13.56 6.47 26.35
C LEU A 90 -13.00 7.49 27.36
N ARG A 91 -11.99 7.08 28.12
CA ARG A 91 -11.28 7.92 29.10
C ARG A 91 -9.79 7.98 28.80
N ILE A 92 -9.11 6.83 28.85
CA ILE A 92 -7.65 6.75 28.71
C ILE A 92 -7.24 7.04 27.26
N LYS A 93 -8.02 6.57 26.30
CA LYS A 93 -7.74 6.72 24.86
C LYS A 93 -8.62 7.75 24.17
N ALA A 94 -9.27 8.63 24.94
CA ALA A 94 -10.17 9.66 24.42
C ALA A 94 -9.47 10.59 23.43
N GLU A 95 -8.25 11.03 23.73
CA GLU A 95 -7.50 11.95 22.87
C GLU A 95 -6.99 11.26 21.58
N GLN A 96 -6.55 10.01 21.68
CA GLN A 96 -6.20 9.20 20.51
C GLN A 96 -7.42 9.01 19.60
N CYS A 97 -8.59 8.74 20.18
CA CYS A 97 -9.85 8.66 19.44
C CYS A 97 -10.17 9.98 18.75
N ARG A 98 -10.07 11.12 19.45
CA ARG A 98 -10.31 12.45 18.89
C ARG A 98 -9.43 12.72 17.67
N LEU A 99 -8.11 12.52 17.78
CA LEU A 99 -7.15 12.71 16.68
C LEU A 99 -7.43 11.78 15.49
N ALA A 100 -7.82 10.53 15.75
CA ALA A 100 -8.17 9.57 14.70
C ALA A 100 -9.44 9.97 13.94
N LEU A 101 -10.44 10.51 14.64
CA LEU A 101 -11.67 11.01 14.04
C LEU A 101 -11.43 12.31 13.26
N GLU A 102 -10.62 13.24 13.79
CA GLU A 102 -10.17 14.44 13.08
C GLU A 102 -9.47 14.07 11.76
N PHE A 103 -8.53 13.11 11.81
CA PHE A 103 -7.91 12.58 10.60
C PHE A 103 -8.93 12.01 9.61
N SER A 104 -9.96 11.32 10.08
CA SER A 104 -10.98 10.71 9.22
C SER A 104 -11.79 11.74 8.42
N GLU A 105 -11.99 12.94 8.97
CA GLU A 105 -12.73 14.03 8.34
C GLU A 105 -11.92 14.68 7.20
N MET A 106 -10.58 14.60 7.27
CA MET A 106 -9.68 15.02 6.20
C MET A 106 -9.65 14.03 5.02
N VAL A 107 -10.00 12.77 5.26
CA VAL A 107 -9.97 11.72 4.23
C VAL A 107 -11.29 11.70 3.49
N ARG A 108 -11.31 12.26 2.27
CA ARG A 108 -12.47 12.16 1.38
C ARG A 108 -12.79 10.70 1.04
N LEU A 109 -14.07 10.36 1.07
CA LEU A 109 -14.57 9.02 0.76
C LEU A 109 -14.26 8.61 -0.70
N PRO A 110 -14.07 7.30 -0.97
CA PRO A 110 -13.59 6.76 -2.26
C PRO A 110 -14.47 7.03 -3.49
N ASN A 111 -15.66 7.63 -3.33
CA ASN A 111 -16.58 7.91 -4.45
C ASN A 111 -16.30 9.24 -5.16
N ALA A 112 -15.44 10.10 -4.63
CA ALA A 112 -14.90 11.23 -5.39
C ALA A 112 -13.76 10.72 -6.27
N LYS A 113 -13.75 11.02 -7.58
CA LYS A 113 -12.63 10.72 -8.50
C LYS A 113 -11.31 10.93 -7.76
N ALA A 114 -10.59 9.84 -7.49
CA ALA A 114 -9.48 9.83 -6.55
C ALA A 114 -8.38 10.80 -7.02
N ARG A 115 -8.37 12.02 -6.46
CA ARG A 115 -7.26 12.96 -6.68
C ARG A 115 -6.05 12.51 -5.88
N ALA A 116 -4.87 12.79 -6.40
CA ALA A 116 -3.64 12.63 -5.63
C ALA A 116 -3.71 13.50 -4.37
N ILE A 117 -3.21 12.97 -3.25
CA ILE A 117 -3.05 13.72 -1.99
C ILE A 117 -1.98 14.79 -2.25
N THR A 118 -2.27 16.04 -1.92
CA THR A 118 -1.27 17.11 -2.06
C THR A 118 -0.19 17.00 -0.97
N PRO A 119 1.01 17.56 -1.17
CA PRO A 119 2.03 17.58 -0.13
C PRO A 119 1.56 18.22 1.19
N GLU A 120 0.71 19.24 1.12
CA GLU A 120 0.17 19.96 2.28
C GLU A 120 -0.83 19.09 3.05
N GLU A 121 -1.72 18.39 2.33
CA GLU A 121 -2.64 17.41 2.96
C GLU A 121 -1.88 16.25 3.58
N TRP A 122 -0.81 15.79 2.94
CA TRP A 122 0.06 14.78 3.50
C TRP A 122 0.68 15.25 4.82
N GLU A 123 1.20 16.48 4.85
CA GLU A 123 1.80 17.07 6.04
C GLU A 123 0.81 17.13 7.21
N GLN A 124 -0.42 17.57 6.95
CA GLN A 124 -1.46 17.62 7.98
C GLN A 124 -1.81 16.22 8.51
N ARG A 125 -1.95 15.22 7.62
CA ARG A 125 -2.18 13.83 8.02
C ARG A 125 -1.02 13.27 8.85
N GLU A 126 0.20 13.63 8.48
CA GLU A 126 1.41 13.21 9.15
C GLU A 126 1.55 13.83 10.55
N LYS A 127 1.17 15.10 10.72
CA LYS A 127 1.10 15.76 12.04
C LYS A 127 0.18 15.02 13.00
N LEU A 128 -1.04 14.67 12.56
CA LEU A 128 -1.98 13.88 13.38
C LEU A 128 -1.42 12.48 13.70
N ARG A 129 -0.74 11.86 12.74
CA ARG A 129 -0.07 10.56 12.94
C ARG A 129 1.03 10.65 14.00
N ILE A 130 1.86 11.68 13.97
CA ILE A 130 2.92 11.87 14.95
C ILE A 130 2.31 12.18 16.33
N ALA A 131 1.28 13.03 16.39
CA ALA A 131 0.57 13.35 17.62
C ALA A 131 0.01 12.09 18.30
N ILE A 132 -0.73 11.24 17.56
CA ILE A 132 -1.29 10.00 18.12
C ILE A 132 -0.20 9.00 18.52
N GLN A 133 0.92 8.96 17.80
CA GLN A 133 2.05 8.11 18.18
C GLN A 133 2.74 8.61 19.44
N ASN A 134 2.86 9.92 19.62
CA ASN A 134 3.38 10.51 20.86
C ASN A 134 2.52 10.14 22.07
N LEU A 135 1.20 10.15 21.95
CA LEU A 135 0.29 9.69 23.01
C LEU A 135 0.42 8.20 23.33
N ASN A 136 0.86 7.40 22.35
CA ASN A 136 1.08 5.96 22.51
C ASN A 136 2.50 5.62 23.00
N ARG A 137 3.38 6.61 23.20
CA ARG A 137 4.78 6.36 23.59
C ARG A 137 4.85 5.84 25.01
N ARG A 138 5.75 4.87 25.20
CA ARG A 138 6.22 4.47 26.52
C ARG A 138 7.36 5.38 26.94
N TRP A 139 7.58 5.47 28.25
CA TRP A 139 8.75 6.13 28.81
C TRP A 139 10.04 5.60 28.16
N GLY A 140 10.94 6.50 27.75
CA GLY A 140 12.21 6.15 27.10
C GLY A 140 12.11 5.70 25.64
N ALA A 141 10.90 5.64 25.05
CA ALA A 141 10.76 5.33 23.63
C ALA A 141 11.23 6.52 22.76
N LYS A 142 11.93 6.21 21.66
CA LYS A 142 12.34 7.20 20.65
C LYS A 142 11.13 7.96 20.10
N GLU A 143 11.39 9.18 19.64
CA GLU A 143 10.37 9.97 18.98
C GLU A 143 9.89 9.30 17.69
N PRO A 144 8.62 9.51 17.29
CA PRO A 144 8.11 8.95 16.07
C PRO A 144 8.78 9.61 14.85
N ALA A 145 9.35 8.80 13.96
CA ALA A 145 10.00 9.31 12.76
C ALA A 145 8.97 9.98 11.83
N TYR A 146 9.30 11.16 11.33
CA TYR A 146 8.52 11.88 10.31
C TYR A 146 8.64 11.21 8.94
N ILE A 147 7.51 11.08 8.25
CA ILE A 147 7.39 10.47 6.92
C ILE A 147 7.01 11.56 5.92
N PRO A 148 7.96 12.04 5.08
CA PRO A 148 7.67 13.07 4.10
C PRO A 148 6.74 12.56 2.99
N SER A 149 6.07 13.49 2.32
CA SER A 149 5.22 13.18 1.17
C SER A 149 6.01 12.44 0.08
N PRO A 150 5.49 11.31 -0.45
CA PRO A 150 6.09 10.62 -1.59
C PRO A 150 6.22 11.51 -2.84
N ALA A 151 5.41 12.57 -2.95
CA ALA A 151 5.50 13.54 -4.02
C ALA A 151 6.76 14.42 -3.92
N ILE A 152 7.27 14.64 -2.71
CA ILE A 152 8.49 15.43 -2.45
C ILE A 152 9.75 14.55 -2.49
N LEU A 153 9.62 13.26 -2.15
CA LEU A 153 10.73 12.31 -2.17
C LEU A 153 11.26 12.07 -3.60
N LYS A 154 12.29 12.83 -3.98
CA LYS A 154 13.05 12.61 -5.19
C LYS A 154 14.37 11.91 -4.86
N TRP A 155 14.76 10.96 -5.71
CA TRP A 155 15.94 10.14 -5.56
C TRP A 155 16.93 10.53 -6.65
N GLN A 156 18.20 10.64 -6.30
CA GLN A 156 19.29 10.68 -7.28
C GLN A 156 19.44 9.31 -7.92
N GLN A 157 19.41 9.27 -9.24
CA GLN A 157 19.48 8.04 -10.04
C GLN A 157 20.26 8.27 -11.31
N VAL A 158 20.70 7.18 -11.94
CA VAL A 158 21.39 7.20 -13.23
C VAL A 158 20.43 6.73 -14.32
N CYS A 159 20.35 7.48 -15.42
CA CYS A 159 19.49 7.15 -16.54
C CYS A 159 19.95 5.84 -17.20
N GLN A 160 19.06 4.85 -17.33
CA GLN A 160 19.37 3.55 -17.95
C GLN A 160 19.63 3.65 -19.45
N GLN A 161 19.33 4.78 -20.10
CA GLN A 161 19.60 4.99 -21.53
C GLN A 161 20.91 5.76 -21.78
N CYS A 162 21.15 6.85 -21.05
CA CYS A 162 22.23 7.78 -21.37
C CYS A 162 23.28 7.92 -20.27
N GLY A 163 23.14 7.24 -19.14
CA GLY A 163 24.10 7.30 -18.03
C GLY A 163 24.11 8.62 -17.24
N THR A 164 23.31 9.63 -17.64
CA THR A 164 23.26 10.92 -16.93
C THR A 164 22.55 10.77 -15.57
N ALA A 165 23.13 11.35 -14.53
CA ALA A 165 22.49 11.47 -13.23
C ALA A 165 21.27 12.39 -13.31
N PHE A 166 20.17 12.02 -12.66
CA PHE A 166 18.94 12.81 -12.59
C PHE A 166 18.19 12.58 -11.28
N VAL A 167 17.28 13.49 -10.97
CA VAL A 167 16.50 13.48 -9.74
C VAL A 167 15.03 13.15 -10.07
N GLY A 168 14.49 12.07 -9.51
CA GLY A 168 13.13 11.62 -9.84
C GLY A 168 12.54 10.60 -8.87
N ALA A 169 11.31 10.17 -9.14
CA ALA A 169 10.67 9.11 -8.35
C ALA A 169 11.49 7.81 -8.39
N ARG A 170 11.49 7.03 -7.30
CA ARG A 170 12.32 5.81 -7.14
C ARG A 170 12.23 4.84 -8.33
N GLN A 171 11.06 4.73 -8.94
CA GLN A 171 10.75 3.83 -10.06
C GLN A 171 11.07 4.40 -11.46
N ARG A 172 11.43 5.68 -11.57
CA ARG A 172 11.70 6.33 -12.86
C ARG A 172 13.05 5.86 -13.39
N LYS A 173 13.09 5.21 -14.55
CA LYS A 173 14.32 4.64 -15.13
C LYS A 173 15.10 5.59 -16.04
N TYR A 174 14.45 6.65 -16.51
CA TYR A 174 14.98 7.51 -17.57
C TYR A 174 14.88 8.98 -17.17
N CYS A 175 15.94 9.75 -17.47
CA CYS A 175 16.00 11.17 -17.16
C CYS A 175 14.94 11.98 -17.92
N SER A 176 14.54 11.57 -19.13
CA SER A 176 13.67 12.34 -20.01
C SER A 176 12.75 11.47 -20.87
N ALA A 177 11.71 12.08 -21.45
CA ALA A 177 10.83 11.40 -22.40
C ALA A 177 11.58 10.89 -23.66
N PRO A 178 12.54 11.65 -24.25
CA PRO A 178 13.42 11.14 -25.30
C PRO A 178 14.14 9.85 -24.91
N CYS A 179 14.86 9.82 -23.77
CA CYS A 179 15.57 8.63 -23.31
C CYS A 179 14.64 7.41 -23.15
N ARG A 180 13.45 7.63 -22.58
CA ARG A 180 12.44 6.58 -22.45
C ARG A 180 11.97 6.05 -23.81
N ASN A 181 11.79 6.92 -24.79
CA ASN A 181 11.32 6.54 -26.11
C ASN A 181 12.40 5.79 -26.90
N THR A 182 13.67 6.21 -26.79
CA THR A 182 14.82 5.49 -27.36
C THR A 182 14.92 4.08 -26.79
N ALA A 183 14.89 3.93 -25.45
CA ALA A 183 14.93 2.62 -24.80
C ALA A 183 13.77 1.71 -25.26
N LYS A 184 12.56 2.27 -25.41
CA LYS A 184 11.40 1.53 -25.93
C LYS A 184 11.60 1.07 -27.37
N LEU A 185 12.15 1.92 -28.24
CA LEU A 185 12.44 1.59 -29.63
C LEU A 185 13.50 0.50 -29.75
N GLU A 186 14.57 0.56 -28.94
CA GLU A 186 15.62 -0.46 -28.88
C GLU A 186 15.05 -1.81 -28.40
N ALA A 187 14.28 -1.81 -27.31
CA ALA A 187 13.61 -3.02 -26.82
C ALA A 187 12.64 -3.62 -27.87
N PHE A 188 11.93 -2.76 -28.63
CA PHE A 188 11.05 -3.22 -29.70
C PHE A 188 11.82 -3.78 -30.91
N ARG A 189 12.95 -3.16 -31.28
CA ARG A 189 13.84 -3.68 -32.33
C ARG A 189 14.32 -5.09 -31.97
N GLY A 190 14.79 -5.30 -30.74
CA GLY A 190 15.25 -6.61 -30.28
C GLY A 190 14.16 -7.69 -30.30
N ARG A 191 12.92 -7.39 -29.87
CA ARG A 191 11.82 -8.39 -29.87
C ARG A 191 11.38 -8.85 -31.25
N ASN A 192 11.62 -8.03 -32.28
CA ASN A 192 11.22 -8.35 -33.65
C ASN A 192 12.38 -8.90 -34.49
N THR A 193 13.60 -8.94 -33.96
CA THR A 193 14.70 -9.65 -34.61
C THR A 193 14.53 -11.15 -34.40
N ARG A 194 14.52 -11.92 -35.48
CA ARG A 194 14.47 -13.38 -35.45
C ARG A 194 15.26 -13.95 -36.63
N ALA A 195 15.76 -15.18 -36.48
CA ALA A 195 16.35 -15.91 -37.59
C ALA A 195 15.25 -16.30 -38.60
N CYS A 196 15.53 -16.11 -39.88
CA CYS A 196 14.71 -16.66 -40.95
C CYS A 196 14.72 -18.19 -40.86
N GLU A 197 13.54 -18.82 -40.79
CA GLU A 197 13.43 -20.28 -40.66
C GLU A 197 14.01 -21.05 -41.85
N ARG A 198 14.35 -20.34 -42.93
CA ARG A 198 14.94 -20.94 -44.12
C ARG A 198 16.42 -20.65 -44.29
N CYS A 199 16.82 -19.38 -44.27
CA CYS A 199 18.21 -19.00 -44.55
C CYS A 199 19.04 -18.73 -43.28
N GLY A 200 18.43 -18.81 -42.10
CA GLY A 200 19.08 -18.53 -40.81
C GLY A 200 19.41 -17.05 -40.57
N GLN A 201 19.38 -16.19 -41.59
CA GLN A 201 19.70 -14.77 -41.45
C GLN A 201 18.73 -14.07 -40.50
N GLU A 202 19.28 -13.23 -39.62
CA GLU A 202 18.49 -12.37 -38.77
C GLU A 202 17.75 -11.33 -39.59
N PHE A 203 16.47 -11.15 -39.28
CA PHE A 203 15.66 -10.12 -39.90
C PHE A 203 14.67 -9.52 -38.92
N ARG A 204 14.23 -8.30 -39.22
CA ARG A 204 13.21 -7.60 -38.44
C ARG A 204 11.82 -7.99 -38.92
N ALA A 205 11.15 -8.84 -38.17
CA ALA A 205 9.77 -9.24 -38.42
C ALA A 205 8.81 -8.05 -38.26
N ARG A 206 7.87 -7.91 -39.21
CA ARG A 206 6.80 -6.89 -39.17
C ARG A 206 5.70 -7.24 -38.18
N ASN A 207 5.52 -8.53 -37.92
CA ASN A 207 4.56 -9.06 -36.95
C ASN A 207 5.05 -10.41 -36.40
N VAL A 208 4.39 -10.89 -35.35
CA VAL A 208 4.77 -12.14 -34.68
C VAL A 208 4.64 -13.39 -35.56
N LYS A 209 3.84 -13.33 -36.63
CA LYS A 209 3.59 -14.45 -37.56
C LYS A 209 4.60 -14.51 -38.72
N GLN A 210 5.42 -13.49 -38.94
CA GLN A 210 6.37 -13.49 -40.04
C GLN A 210 7.52 -14.47 -39.73
N ARG A 211 7.65 -15.53 -40.55
CA ARG A 211 8.64 -16.61 -40.40
C ARG A 211 9.89 -16.42 -41.26
N PHE A 212 9.78 -15.62 -42.33
CA PHE A 212 10.82 -15.50 -43.36
C PHE A 212 11.26 -14.04 -43.56
N CYS A 213 12.56 -13.84 -43.85
CA CYS A 213 13.15 -12.51 -44.08
C CYS A 213 12.67 -11.83 -45.38
N SER A 214 12.21 -12.61 -46.36
CA SER A 214 11.77 -12.11 -47.67
C SER A 214 10.71 -13.03 -48.29
N HIS A 215 9.96 -12.51 -49.27
CA HIS A 215 9.00 -13.30 -50.05
C HIS A 215 9.67 -14.51 -50.71
N ARG A 216 10.86 -14.33 -51.31
CA ARG A 216 11.67 -15.41 -51.89
C ARG A 216 11.95 -16.54 -50.90
N CYS A 217 12.32 -16.21 -49.67
CA CYS A 217 12.55 -17.20 -48.62
C CYS A 217 11.27 -17.98 -48.29
N GLY A 218 10.12 -17.29 -48.16
CA GLY A 218 8.83 -17.95 -47.92
C GLY A 218 8.39 -18.86 -49.07
N THR A 219 8.51 -18.38 -50.32
CA THR A 219 8.04 -19.13 -51.49
C THR A 219 8.80 -20.43 -51.70
N LEU A 220 10.13 -20.46 -51.51
CA LEU A 220 10.86 -21.73 -51.64
C LEU A 220 10.94 -22.57 -50.36
N ALA A 221 10.45 -22.07 -49.20
CA ALA A 221 10.17 -22.94 -48.05
C ALA A 221 8.91 -23.81 -48.32
N GLY A 222 7.84 -23.21 -48.87
CA GLY A 222 6.61 -23.94 -49.22
C GLY A 222 6.71 -24.88 -50.44
N ARG A 223 7.90 -25.07 -51.03
CA ARG A 223 8.17 -26.10 -52.04
C ARG A 223 8.75 -27.38 -51.43
N TRP A 224 9.33 -27.31 -50.23
CA TRP A 224 9.93 -28.46 -49.52
C TRP A 224 8.93 -29.28 -48.71
N GLU A 225 7.75 -28.73 -48.37
CA GLU A 225 6.71 -29.44 -47.61
C GLU A 225 5.74 -30.26 -48.49
N ARG A 226 6.01 -30.38 -49.80
CA ARG A 226 5.10 -30.99 -50.79
C ARG A 226 5.69 -32.19 -51.56
N ASP A 227 6.90 -32.60 -51.22
CA ASP A 227 7.55 -33.84 -51.68
C ASP A 227 7.73 -34.79 -50.48
#